data_AF-A0A0A9W799-F1
#
_entry.id   AF-A0A0A9W799-F1
#
_cell.length_a   1.000
_cell.length_b   1.000
_cell.length_c   1.000
_cell.angle_alpha   90.00
_cell.angle_beta   90.00
_cell.angle_gamma   90.00
#
_symmetry.space_group_name_H-M   'P 1'
#
loop_
_entity.id
_entity.type
_entity.pdbx_description
1 polymer ?
#
loop_
_entity_poly.entity_id
_entity_poly.type
_entity_poly.pdbx_seq_one_letter_code
_entity_poly.pdbx_strand_id
1 'polypeptide(L)'
;MEKRSMLGSMHEKYPRMDQQQYPTPSIKDLERKAREAAQRDVGQYSILNPLQKRPTNILKELRDSGYKNNLVTFLSAEWRKPEYQPYFSQFSLYVSVGKSCFIYMAPHNEVICQEVTALASGHEEADSRMVYHLTTVESGNVVIHTCDTDVLVIILG
;
A
#
# COMPACT_ATOMS: atom_id res chain seq x y z
N MET A 1 39.53 3.69 16.54
CA MET A 1 38.60 4.37 17.45
C MET A 1 37.30 4.60 16.71
N GLU A 2 36.20 4.25 17.36
CA GLU A 2 34.94 3.72 16.82
C GLU A 2 34.15 4.62 15.86
N LYS A 3 33.73 4.04 14.71
CA LYS A 3 32.51 4.46 14.00
C LYS A 3 31.32 3.76 14.66
N ARG A 4 30.76 4.37 15.70
CA ARG A 4 29.52 3.91 16.33
C ARG A 4 28.35 4.26 15.39
N SER A 5 27.93 3.23 14.68
CA SER A 5 26.66 3.00 14.00
C SER A 5 25.50 3.92 14.44
N MET A 6 25.12 4.88 13.58
CA MET A 6 23.82 5.55 13.67
C MET A 6 22.66 4.62 13.28
N LEU A 7 22.95 3.48 12.63
CA LEU A 7 21.98 2.41 12.36
C LEU A 7 21.48 1.73 13.64
N GLY A 8 22.30 1.69 14.71
CA GLY A 8 21.89 1.14 16.01
C GLY A 8 20.81 1.99 16.70
N SER A 9 20.81 3.31 16.50
CA SER A 9 19.94 4.22 17.25
C SER A 9 18.48 4.23 16.77
N MET A 10 18.17 3.84 15.53
CA MET A 10 16.78 3.76 15.06
C MET A 10 16.13 2.41 15.41
N HIS A 11 16.88 1.31 15.37
CA HIS A 11 16.37 0.00 15.78
C HIS A 11 16.11 -0.10 17.29
N GLU A 12 16.87 0.63 18.11
CA GLU A 12 16.73 0.60 19.57
C GLU A 12 15.53 1.46 20.07
N LYS A 13 15.05 2.42 19.28
CA LYS A 13 13.90 3.29 19.65
C LYS A 13 12.53 2.77 19.21
N TYR A 14 12.44 1.86 18.24
CA TYR A 14 11.17 1.33 17.73
C TYR A 14 11.22 -0.20 17.61
N PRO A 15 11.07 -0.93 18.71
CA PRO A 15 11.10 -2.38 18.68
C PRO A 15 9.79 -2.88 18.04
N ARG A 16 9.88 -3.40 16.81
CA ARG A 16 8.80 -3.97 15.96
C ARG A 16 8.00 -2.96 15.13
N MET A 17 8.67 -2.33 14.17
CA MET A 17 8.04 -1.61 13.05
C MET A 17 7.53 -2.53 11.93
N ASP A 18 7.57 -3.86 12.08
CA ASP A 18 7.12 -4.82 11.07
C ASP A 18 5.62 -5.14 11.17
N GLN A 19 4.98 -4.80 12.30
CA GLN A 19 3.59 -5.15 12.61
C GLN A 19 2.86 -4.04 13.38
N GLN A 20 2.35 -3.00 12.69
CA GLN A 20 1.26 -2.20 13.25
C GLN A 20 -0.08 -2.84 12.86
N GLN A 21 -0.48 -3.84 13.64
CA GLN A 21 -1.85 -4.29 13.67
C GLN A 21 -2.48 -3.81 14.98
N TYR A 22 -3.63 -3.16 14.88
CA TYR A 22 -4.37 -2.76 16.07
C TYR A 22 -4.82 -4.01 16.85
N PRO A 23 -4.66 -4.04 18.19
CA PRO A 23 -5.16 -5.13 19.00
C PRO A 23 -6.69 -5.20 18.90
N THR A 24 -7.25 -6.39 18.67
CA THR A 24 -8.70 -6.54 18.49
C THR A 24 -9.40 -6.86 19.82
N PRO A 25 -10.50 -6.17 20.18
CA PRO A 25 -11.09 -5.04 19.45
C PRO A 25 -10.35 -3.72 19.74
N SER A 26 -10.16 -2.91 18.70
CA SER A 26 -9.64 -1.55 18.77
C SER A 26 -10.71 -0.51 18.45
N ILE A 27 -10.41 0.77 18.73
CA ILE A 27 -11.24 1.90 18.27
C ILE A 27 -11.44 1.83 16.75
N LYS A 28 -10.37 1.52 16.00
CA LYS A 28 -10.41 1.38 14.53
C LYS A 28 -11.34 0.24 14.09
N ASP A 29 -11.40 -0.85 14.85
CA ASP A 29 -12.36 -1.94 14.59
C ASP A 29 -13.81 -1.50 14.82
N LEU A 30 -14.05 -0.72 15.88
CA LEU A 30 -15.38 -0.18 16.17
C LEU A 30 -15.82 0.85 15.12
N GLU A 31 -14.93 1.74 14.70
CA GLU A 31 -15.18 2.71 13.63
C GLU A 31 -15.44 2.03 12.28
N ARG A 32 -14.71 0.96 11.97
CA ARG A 32 -14.91 0.17 10.75
C ARG A 32 -16.29 -0.48 10.76
N LYS A 33 -16.65 -1.14 11.87
CA LYS A 33 -17.98 -1.73 12.06
C LYS A 33 -19.09 -0.68 11.98
N ALA A 34 -18.89 0.51 12.52
CA ALA A 34 -19.86 1.60 12.41
C ALA A 34 -20.04 2.06 10.95
N ARG A 35 -18.94 2.18 10.19
CA ARG A 35 -18.96 2.50 8.75
C ARG A 35 -19.66 1.43 7.93
N GLU A 36 -19.37 0.16 8.19
CA GLU A 36 -20.01 -0.99 7.52
C GLU A 36 -21.49 -1.09 7.89
N ALA A 37 -21.84 -0.88 9.17
CA ALA A 37 -23.21 -0.90 9.64
C ALA A 37 -24.06 0.21 8.99
N ALA A 38 -23.46 1.35 8.64
CA ALA A 38 -24.09 2.43 7.87
C ALA A 38 -24.21 2.13 6.36
N GLN A 39 -23.55 1.08 5.86
CA GLN A 39 -23.52 0.68 4.45
C GLN A 39 -24.31 -0.61 4.16
N ARG A 40 -25.06 -1.16 5.14
CA ARG A 40 -25.78 -2.44 5.07
C ARG A 40 -26.80 -2.61 3.93
N ASP A 41 -27.10 -1.56 3.17
CA ASP A 41 -28.09 -1.57 2.09
C ASP A 41 -27.49 -1.66 0.68
N VAL A 42 -26.21 -2.02 0.57
CA VAL A 42 -25.46 -1.99 -0.69
C VAL A 42 -24.98 -3.39 -1.05
N GLY A 43 -25.48 -3.91 -2.18
CA GLY A 43 -24.94 -5.12 -2.78
C GLY A 43 -23.44 -4.97 -3.03
N GLN A 44 -22.66 -5.99 -2.66
CA GLN A 44 -21.21 -5.97 -2.75
C GLN A 44 -20.79 -5.81 -4.23
N TYR A 45 -20.24 -4.64 -4.60
CA TYR A 45 -19.75 -4.42 -5.96
C TYR A 45 -18.43 -5.19 -6.14
N SER A 46 -18.44 -6.20 -7.01
CA SER A 46 -17.25 -6.96 -7.38
C SER A 46 -16.69 -6.49 -8.72
N ILE A 47 -15.36 -6.46 -8.84
CA ILE A 47 -14.68 -6.14 -10.10
C ILE A 47 -14.41 -7.45 -10.82
N LEU A 48 -15.11 -7.69 -11.93
CA LEU A 48 -15.06 -8.96 -12.66
C LEU A 48 -14.09 -8.91 -13.84
N ASN A 49 -14.02 -7.78 -14.55
CA ASN A 49 -13.22 -7.66 -15.77
C ASN A 49 -12.89 -6.19 -16.09
N PRO A 50 -11.85 -5.92 -16.92
CA PRO A 50 -11.43 -4.56 -17.28
C PRO A 50 -12.46 -3.76 -18.09
N LEU A 51 -13.40 -4.42 -18.78
CA LEU A 51 -14.44 -3.78 -19.58
C LEU A 51 -15.72 -3.50 -18.77
N GLN A 52 -15.70 -3.83 -17.47
CA GLN A 52 -16.85 -3.64 -16.60
C GLN A 52 -17.19 -2.16 -16.48
N LYS A 53 -18.49 -1.86 -16.57
CA LYS A 53 -18.98 -0.50 -16.32
C LYS A 53 -18.65 -0.09 -14.88
N ARG A 54 -17.84 0.96 -14.74
CA ARG A 54 -17.48 1.59 -13.47
C ARG A 54 -18.72 1.90 -12.63
N PRO A 55 -18.65 1.82 -11.29
CA PRO A 55 -19.75 2.25 -10.43
C PRO A 55 -20.17 3.68 -10.73
N THR A 56 -21.48 3.93 -10.76
CA THR A 56 -22.04 5.27 -10.98
C THR A 56 -21.56 6.26 -9.92
N ASN A 57 -21.32 5.80 -8.69
CA ASN A 57 -20.77 6.61 -7.61
C ASN A 57 -19.51 5.95 -7.02
N ILE A 58 -18.36 6.17 -7.68
CA ILE A 58 -17.09 5.59 -7.21
C ILE A 58 -16.73 6.05 -5.78
N LEU A 59 -17.10 7.27 -5.38
CA LEU A 59 -16.72 7.82 -4.09
C LEU A 59 -17.43 7.08 -2.96
N LYS A 60 -18.63 6.56 -3.24
CA LYS A 60 -19.35 5.66 -2.33
C LYS A 60 -18.63 4.31 -2.21
N GLU A 61 -18.28 3.69 -3.34
CA GLU A 61 -17.58 2.40 -3.33
C GLU A 61 -16.20 2.48 -2.68
N LEU A 62 -15.48 3.59 -2.83
CA LEU A 62 -14.22 3.87 -2.12
C LEU A 62 -14.40 4.08 -0.61
N ARG A 63 -15.60 3.94 -0.03
CA ARG A 63 -15.79 3.85 1.42
C ARG A 63 -15.87 2.40 1.91
N ASP A 64 -16.10 1.46 0.99
CA ASP A 64 -16.13 0.03 1.28
C ASP A 64 -14.70 -0.54 1.27
N SER A 65 -14.34 -1.25 2.34
CA SER A 65 -13.01 -1.85 2.48
C SER A 65 -12.80 -3.00 1.50
N GLY A 66 -13.85 -3.78 1.23
CA GLY A 66 -13.85 -4.87 0.27
C GLY A 66 -13.56 -4.38 -1.15
N TYR A 67 -14.25 -3.33 -1.59
CA TYR A 67 -14.06 -2.71 -2.89
C TYR A 67 -12.63 -2.20 -3.08
N LYS A 68 -12.05 -1.50 -2.08
CA LYS A 68 -10.65 -1.05 -2.14
C LYS A 68 -9.67 -2.21 -2.33
N ASN A 69 -9.84 -3.28 -1.54
CA ASN A 69 -8.97 -4.45 -1.62
C ASN A 69 -9.10 -5.15 -2.98
N ASN A 70 -10.34 -5.30 -3.48
CA ASN A 70 -10.62 -5.86 -4.79
C ASN A 70 -10.03 -5.00 -5.91
N LEU A 71 -10.10 -3.67 -5.79
CA LEU A 71 -9.54 -2.74 -6.77
C LEU A 71 -8.02 -2.84 -6.85
N VAL A 72 -7.33 -2.83 -5.70
CA VAL A 72 -5.88 -2.98 -5.67
C VAL A 72 -5.44 -4.34 -6.23
N THR A 73 -6.15 -5.41 -5.87
CA THR A 73 -5.89 -6.76 -6.38
C THR A 73 -6.09 -6.84 -7.89
N PHE A 74 -7.20 -6.27 -8.39
CA PHE A 74 -7.50 -6.19 -9.82
C PHE A 74 -6.41 -5.43 -10.58
N LEU A 75 -6.05 -4.22 -10.13
CA LEU A 75 -5.02 -3.41 -10.79
C LEU A 75 -3.67 -4.13 -10.81
N SER A 76 -3.27 -4.72 -9.68
CA SER A 76 -2.07 -5.53 -9.55
C SER A 76 -2.04 -6.70 -10.55
N ALA A 77 -3.17 -7.39 -10.76
CA ALA A 77 -3.25 -8.47 -11.74
C ALA A 77 -3.26 -7.95 -13.19
N GLU A 78 -4.02 -6.90 -13.45
CA GLU A 78 -4.20 -6.30 -14.78
C GLU A 78 -2.88 -5.73 -15.33
N TRP A 79 -2.10 -5.07 -14.47
CA TRP A 79 -0.80 -4.50 -14.84
C TRP A 79 0.27 -5.53 -15.23
N ARG A 80 0.03 -6.83 -15.02
CA ARG A 80 0.95 -7.89 -15.50
C ARG A 80 0.83 -8.13 -17.01
N LYS A 81 -0.21 -7.60 -17.66
CA LYS A 81 -0.44 -7.84 -19.09
C LYS A 81 0.56 -7.07 -19.96
N PRO A 82 0.95 -7.62 -21.13
CA PRO A 82 1.88 -6.96 -22.05
C PRO A 82 1.44 -5.56 -22.50
N GLU A 83 0.13 -5.30 -22.55
CA GLU A 83 -0.44 -4.01 -22.93
C GLU A 83 0.03 -2.84 -22.02
N TYR A 84 0.43 -3.14 -20.78
CA TYR A 84 0.92 -2.14 -19.83
C TYR A 84 2.44 -1.95 -19.87
N GLN A 85 3.15 -2.70 -20.71
CA GLN A 85 4.60 -2.60 -20.89
C GLN A 85 5.10 -1.16 -21.08
N PRO A 86 4.46 -0.30 -21.91
CA PRO A 86 4.99 1.04 -22.16
C PRO A 86 5.11 1.88 -20.88
N TYR A 87 4.23 1.65 -19.91
CA TYR A 87 4.21 2.39 -18.65
C TYR A 87 5.36 2.04 -17.72
N PHE A 88 5.92 0.82 -17.80
CA PHE A 88 6.99 0.36 -16.89
C PHE A 88 8.39 0.39 -17.53
N SER A 89 8.52 1.04 -18.69
CA SER A 89 9.78 1.12 -19.43
C SER A 89 10.81 2.07 -18.79
N GLN A 90 10.36 3.07 -18.04
CA GLN A 90 11.20 4.14 -17.48
C GLN A 90 11.26 4.18 -15.96
N PHE A 91 10.41 3.40 -15.28
CA PHE A 91 10.39 3.35 -13.82
C PHE A 91 9.93 1.98 -13.33
N SER A 92 10.34 1.66 -12.11
CA SER A 92 9.82 0.52 -11.36
C SER A 92 8.65 0.97 -10.50
N LEU A 93 7.51 0.30 -10.60
CA LEU A 93 6.35 0.56 -9.75
C LEU A 93 6.31 -0.45 -8.60
N TYR A 94 6.26 0.04 -7.37
CA TYR A 94 6.03 -0.80 -6.19
C TYR A 94 4.56 -0.71 -5.77
N VAL A 95 3.93 -1.86 -5.55
CA VAL A 95 2.51 -1.96 -5.20
C VAL A 95 2.33 -2.90 -4.01
N SER A 96 1.74 -2.41 -2.93
CA SER A 96 1.35 -3.26 -1.80
C SER A 96 -0.04 -3.84 -2.01
N VAL A 97 -0.17 -5.17 -1.89
CA VAL A 97 -1.44 -5.90 -1.98
C VAL A 97 -1.58 -6.77 -0.74
N GLY A 98 -2.52 -6.42 0.14
CA GLY A 98 -2.61 -7.06 1.44
C GLY A 98 -1.31 -6.83 2.23
N LYS A 99 -0.61 -7.91 2.58
CA LYS A 99 0.68 -7.87 3.30
C LYS A 99 1.91 -7.96 2.38
N SER A 100 1.71 -8.30 1.11
CA SER A 100 2.79 -8.45 0.13
C SER A 100 3.06 -7.14 -0.58
N CYS A 101 4.30 -6.96 -1.05
CA CYS A 101 4.69 -5.88 -1.94
C CYS A 101 5.23 -6.46 -3.23
N PHE A 102 4.82 -5.92 -4.38
CA PHE A 102 5.27 -6.34 -5.70
C PHE A 102 6.00 -5.20 -6.40
N ILE A 103 6.99 -5.54 -7.22
CA ILE A 103 7.66 -4.62 -8.13
C ILE A 103 7.28 -4.97 -9.57
N TYR A 104 6.88 -3.95 -10.33
CA TYR A 104 6.59 -4.02 -11.75
C TYR A 104 7.66 -3.25 -12.50
N MET A 105 8.23 -3.90 -13.50
CA MET A 105 9.25 -3.32 -14.38
C MET A 105 9.10 -3.93 -15.76
N ALA A 106 9.57 -3.25 -16.80
CA ALA A 106 9.55 -3.79 -18.16
C ALA A 106 10.92 -3.82 -18.85
N PRO A 107 11.93 -4.54 -18.31
CA PRO A 107 13.19 -4.71 -19.00
C PRO A 107 12.95 -5.51 -20.29
N HIS A 108 13.48 -5.05 -21.41
CA HIS A 108 13.40 -5.74 -22.71
C HIS A 108 11.97 -5.94 -23.26
N ASN A 109 11.08 -4.99 -23.04
CA ASN A 109 9.71 -4.99 -23.58
C ASN A 109 8.80 -6.13 -23.08
N GLU A 110 9.07 -6.66 -21.90
CA GLU A 110 8.18 -7.61 -21.23
C GLU A 110 7.89 -7.14 -19.80
N VAL A 111 6.63 -7.15 -19.38
CA VAL A 111 6.27 -6.81 -18.00
C VAL A 111 6.67 -7.94 -17.07
N ILE A 112 7.56 -7.63 -16.13
CA ILE A 112 7.96 -8.52 -15.04
C ILE A 112 7.33 -8.02 -13.75
N CYS A 113 6.72 -8.95 -13.01
CA CYS A 113 6.18 -8.72 -11.68
C CYS A 113 6.86 -9.67 -10.69
N GLN A 114 7.53 -9.13 -9.67
CA GLN A 114 8.19 -9.93 -8.63
C GLN A 114 7.73 -9.48 -7.24
N GLU A 115 7.63 -10.40 -6.29
CA GLU A 115 7.39 -10.05 -4.90
C GLU A 115 8.69 -9.55 -4.26
N VAL A 116 8.60 -8.43 -3.53
CA VAL A 116 9.69 -7.82 -2.78
C VAL A 116 9.45 -8.09 -1.31
N THR A 117 9.93 -9.25 -0.84
CA THR A 117 9.69 -9.73 0.52
C THR A 117 10.19 -8.79 1.61
N ALA A 118 11.28 -8.03 1.34
CA ALA A 118 11.79 -7.00 2.25
C ALA A 118 10.80 -5.85 2.51
N LEU A 119 9.89 -5.61 1.57
CA LEU A 119 8.83 -4.60 1.65
C LEU A 119 7.47 -5.18 2.03
N ALA A 120 7.38 -6.49 2.31
CA ALA A 120 6.19 -7.06 2.90
C ALA A 120 5.97 -6.44 4.29
N SER A 121 4.72 -6.12 4.62
CA SER A 121 4.41 -5.38 5.83
C SER A 121 3.07 -5.76 6.43
N GLY A 122 3.03 -5.83 7.77
CA GLY A 122 1.82 -6.00 8.54
C GLY A 122 1.08 -4.69 8.83
N HIS A 123 1.66 -3.53 8.50
CA HIS A 123 1.04 -2.21 8.71
C HIS A 123 -0.32 -2.15 8.02
N GLU A 124 -1.34 -1.69 8.74
CA GLU A 124 -2.68 -1.58 8.18
C GLU A 124 -2.85 -0.34 7.30
N GLU A 125 -2.24 0.79 7.68
CA GLU A 125 -2.49 2.10 7.08
C GLU A 125 -1.45 2.46 6.01
N ALA A 126 -1.86 3.27 5.03
CA ALA A 126 -0.99 3.61 3.88
C ALA A 126 0.16 4.54 4.28
N ASP A 127 -0.09 5.44 5.24
CA ASP A 127 0.88 6.38 5.79
C ASP A 127 2.08 5.68 6.47
N SER A 128 1.81 4.75 7.39
CA SER A 128 2.79 3.91 8.08
C SER A 128 3.55 3.01 7.10
N ARG A 129 2.88 2.44 6.09
CA ARG A 129 3.55 1.70 5.01
C ARG A 129 4.50 2.58 4.22
N MET A 130 4.06 3.77 3.81
CA MET A 130 4.91 4.71 3.09
C MET A 130 6.16 5.03 3.89
N VAL A 131 6.03 5.36 5.18
CA VAL A 131 7.18 5.65 6.04
C VAL A 131 8.08 4.42 6.22
N TYR A 132 7.52 3.21 6.36
CA TYR A 132 8.29 1.96 6.38
C TYR A 132 9.12 1.78 5.10
N HIS A 133 8.53 2.02 3.93
CA HIS A 133 9.26 1.94 2.66
C HIS A 133 10.43 2.93 2.60
N LEU A 134 10.30 4.14 3.17
CA LEU A 134 11.40 5.11 3.23
C LEU A 134 12.62 4.55 3.96
N THR A 135 12.42 3.72 4.99
CA THR A 135 13.53 3.14 5.77
C THR A 135 14.41 2.19 4.96
N THR A 136 13.91 1.70 3.82
CA THR A 136 14.66 0.83 2.90
C THR A 136 15.43 1.59 1.81
N VAL A 137 15.20 2.90 1.69
CA VAL A 137 15.91 3.73 0.71
C VAL A 137 17.28 4.09 1.28
N GLU A 138 18.33 3.46 0.75
CA GLU A 138 19.70 3.64 1.26
C GLU A 138 20.29 5.03 0.94
N SER A 139 19.95 5.60 -0.22
CA SER A 139 20.45 6.90 -0.65
C SER A 139 19.55 7.55 -1.71
N GLY A 140 19.60 8.87 -1.80
CA GLY A 140 18.84 9.66 -2.78
C GLY A 140 17.81 10.59 -2.16
N ASN A 141 17.17 11.39 -3.00
CA ASN A 141 16.05 12.24 -2.60
C ASN A 141 14.75 11.49 -2.82
N VAL A 142 13.90 11.44 -1.79
CA VAL A 142 12.55 10.88 -1.90
C VAL A 142 11.53 11.99 -1.90
N VAL A 143 10.61 11.94 -2.87
CA VAL A 143 9.47 12.86 -2.94
C VAL A 143 8.21 12.08 -2.58
N ILE A 144 7.48 12.56 -1.57
CA ILE A 144 6.24 11.94 -1.10
C ILE A 144 5.08 12.83 -1.54
N HIS A 145 4.19 12.26 -2.35
CA HIS A 145 2.96 12.91 -2.78
C HIS A 145 1.77 12.33 -2.01
N THR A 146 1.23 13.13 -1.08
CA THR A 146 0.05 12.76 -0.31
C THR A 146 -0.74 14.02 0.06
N CYS A 147 -2.05 13.88 0.25
CA CYS A 147 -2.90 14.91 0.87
C CYS A 147 -3.16 14.62 2.36
N ASP A 148 -2.67 13.47 2.85
CA ASP A 148 -2.82 13.04 4.23
C ASP A 148 -1.70 13.66 5.09
N THR A 149 -2.09 14.50 6.04
CA THR A 149 -1.17 15.20 6.94
C THR A 149 -0.51 14.26 7.94
N ASP A 150 -1.11 13.10 8.24
CA ASP A 150 -0.58 12.15 9.21
C ASP A 150 0.79 11.63 8.77
N VAL A 151 1.00 11.50 7.45
CA VAL A 151 2.30 11.17 6.86
C VAL A 151 3.40 12.15 7.28
N LEU A 152 3.12 13.47 7.23
CA LEU A 152 4.10 14.48 7.62
C LEU A 152 4.41 14.38 9.12
N VAL A 153 3.38 14.20 9.94
CA VAL A 153 3.54 14.06 11.40
C VAL A 153 4.38 12.84 11.74
N ILE A 154 4.10 11.69 11.12
CA ILE A 154 4.86 10.44 11.35
C ILE A 154 6.33 10.60 10.94
N ILE A 155 6.61 11.29 9.83
CA ILE A 155 7.99 11.50 9.36
C ILE A 155 8.77 12.42 10.29
N LEU A 156 8.13 13.43 10.88
CA LEU A 156 8.79 14.40 11.76
C LEU A 156 9.09 13.84 13.16
N GLY A 157 8.32 12.86 13.63
CA GLY A 157 8.49 12.22 14.94
C GLY A 157 7.75 12.92 16.06
#